data_AF-A0A5P1RAN5-F1
#
_entry.id   AF-A0A5P1RAN5-F1
#
_cell.length_a   1.000
_cell.length_b   1.000
_cell.length_c   1.000
_cell.angle_alpha   90.00
_cell.angle_beta   90.00
_cell.angle_gamma   90.00
#
_symmetry.space_group_name_H-M   'P 1'
#
loop_
_entity.id
_entity.type
_entity.pdbx_description
1 polymer ?
#
loop_
_entity_poly.entity_id
_entity_poly.type
_entity_poly.pdbx_seq_one_letter_code
_entity_poly.pdbx_strand_id
1 'polypeptide(L)'
;MRFNSLSVAVSLSMAVFVNSVMAIEATYEGPESIPLFHPLCLQPLKNAQDNGGAFDMDECLTAHADIEVKRTPDGGYFAKRPVDLEGTPQGYVVYKPIGTLDRSMELLLVHDKSAGSEFPDASVYVIGRLPGTPSGRDFLTRIEAQGNRCNGGIQSARLVSEAILEVDLNVNPATLMSLLKPGFEQTGTTRGKGGLSTLSLKPISTLDNRPTTCIGTLTKTYDLIKNKESYAWVKFFKEGTLIAVEPYQQCFDQLVKDFVKPPSTLSIPEFEVFAQLLEDECKKIK
;
A
#
# COMPACT_ATOMS: atom_id res chain seq x y z
N MET A 1 -88.68 -23.41 6.77
CA MET A 1 -87.52 -23.49 7.69
C MET A 1 -86.29 -23.11 6.88
N ARG A 2 -85.89 -21.84 6.82
CA ARG A 2 -84.94 -21.12 7.70
C ARG A 2 -83.53 -21.74 7.76
N PHE A 3 -82.57 -20.98 7.20
CA PHE A 3 -81.13 -20.86 7.50
C PHE A 3 -80.21 -22.02 7.04
N ASN A 4 -78.99 -21.83 6.50
CA ASN A 4 -78.08 -20.67 6.41
C ASN A 4 -77.05 -20.87 5.29
N SER A 5 -76.61 -19.74 4.70
CA SER A 5 -75.42 -19.59 3.85
C SER A 5 -74.13 -20.04 4.54
N LEU A 6 -73.18 -20.56 3.74
CA LEU A 6 -71.75 -20.34 3.96
C LEU A 6 -71.10 -19.98 2.61
N SER A 7 -70.82 -18.69 2.43
CA SER A 7 -69.97 -18.17 1.38
C SER A 7 -68.51 -18.37 1.77
N VAL A 8 -67.76 -19.13 0.98
CA VAL A 8 -66.31 -19.22 1.10
C VAL A 8 -65.70 -18.05 0.33
N ALA A 9 -65.21 -17.04 1.05
CA ALA A 9 -64.39 -15.98 0.48
C ALA A 9 -62.97 -16.53 0.27
N VAL A 10 -62.57 -16.72 -0.99
CA VAL A 10 -61.18 -17.00 -1.37
C VAL A 10 -60.47 -15.65 -1.48
N SER A 11 -59.74 -15.27 -0.42
CA SER A 11 -58.84 -14.13 -0.45
C SER A 11 -57.61 -14.49 -1.29
N LEU A 12 -57.53 -13.89 -2.48
CA LEU A 12 -56.39 -13.95 -3.37
C LEU A 12 -55.27 -13.06 -2.80
N SER A 13 -54.43 -13.62 -1.92
CA SER A 13 -53.23 -12.94 -1.43
C SER A 13 -52.20 -12.88 -2.56
N MET A 14 -52.11 -11.73 -3.23
CA MET A 14 -50.96 -11.41 -4.08
C MET A 14 -49.71 -11.40 -3.21
N ALA A 15 -48.91 -12.46 -3.29
CA ALA A 15 -47.54 -12.45 -2.82
C ALA A 15 -46.75 -11.48 -3.70
N VAL A 16 -46.58 -10.24 -3.23
CA VAL A 16 -45.58 -9.33 -3.76
C VAL A 16 -44.23 -9.95 -3.38
N PHE A 17 -43.63 -10.67 -4.33
CA PHE A 17 -42.23 -11.05 -4.25
C PHE A 17 -41.40 -9.75 -4.33
N VAL A 18 -41.13 -9.17 -3.17
CA VAL A 18 -40.09 -8.18 -3.03
C VAL A 18 -38.79 -8.95 -3.25
N ASN A 19 -38.25 -8.90 -4.46
CA ASN A 19 -36.88 -9.27 -4.73
C ASN A 19 -36.00 -8.29 -3.94
N SER A 20 -35.73 -8.62 -2.68
CA SER A 20 -34.65 -8.06 -1.91
C SER A 20 -33.37 -8.48 -2.61
N VAL A 21 -32.94 -7.68 -3.61
CA VAL A 21 -31.56 -7.68 -4.05
C VAL A 21 -30.79 -7.26 -2.81
N MET A 22 -30.29 -8.23 -2.04
CA MET A 22 -29.30 -7.95 -1.02
C MET A 22 -28.10 -7.43 -1.79
N ALA A 23 -27.96 -6.11 -1.79
CA ALA A 23 -26.68 -5.49 -2.10
C ALA A 23 -25.70 -6.15 -1.13
N ILE A 24 -24.79 -6.96 -1.67
CA ILE A 24 -23.62 -7.39 -0.93
C ILE A 24 -22.86 -6.07 -0.74
N GLU A 25 -23.06 -5.43 0.42
CA GLU A 25 -22.26 -4.27 0.78
C GLU A 25 -20.80 -4.72 0.76
N ALA A 26 -19.97 -3.95 0.08
CA ALA A 26 -18.54 -4.19 0.12
C ALA A 26 -18.10 -4.03 1.57
N THR A 27 -17.41 -5.05 2.10
CA THR A 27 -17.01 -5.08 3.51
C THR A 27 -15.49 -5.06 3.61
N TYR A 28 -14.98 -4.53 4.72
CA TYR A 28 -13.58 -4.64 5.03
C TYR A 28 -13.37 -5.01 6.49
N GLU A 29 -12.27 -5.72 6.75
CA GLU A 29 -11.87 -6.13 8.09
C GLU A 29 -10.38 -5.79 8.31
N GLY A 30 -10.00 -5.57 9.56
CA GLY A 30 -8.65 -5.15 9.94
C GLY A 30 -7.58 -6.22 9.74
N PRO A 31 -6.31 -5.91 10.05
CA PRO A 31 -5.16 -6.81 9.91
C PRO A 31 -5.36 -8.22 10.50
N GLU A 32 -6.12 -8.33 11.59
CA GLU A 32 -6.43 -9.56 12.31
C GLU A 32 -7.30 -10.54 11.51
N SER A 33 -7.96 -10.08 10.44
CA SER A 33 -8.80 -10.92 9.58
C SER A 33 -8.00 -11.81 8.62
N ILE A 34 -6.69 -11.57 8.48
CA ILE A 34 -5.81 -12.35 7.62
C ILE A 34 -5.19 -13.52 8.40
N PRO A 35 -5.43 -14.77 7.99
CA PRO A 35 -4.74 -15.93 8.56
C PRO A 35 -3.23 -15.82 8.36
N LEU A 36 -2.48 -16.11 9.41
CA LEU A 36 -1.03 -16.03 9.39
C LEU A 36 -0.43 -17.23 8.66
N PHE A 37 0.62 -16.97 7.88
CA PHE A 37 1.38 -18.01 7.19
C PHE A 37 2.88 -17.68 7.17
N HIS A 38 3.71 -18.64 6.76
CA HIS A 38 5.16 -18.47 6.73
C HIS A 38 5.58 -17.43 5.65
N PRO A 39 6.38 -16.39 5.97
CA PRO A 39 6.73 -15.32 5.00
C PRO A 39 7.38 -15.82 3.72
N LEU A 40 8.15 -16.92 3.77
CA LEU A 40 8.80 -17.48 2.58
C LEU A 40 7.81 -18.12 1.59
N CYS A 41 6.54 -18.32 1.97
CA CYS A 41 5.49 -18.81 1.07
C CYS A 41 4.99 -17.77 0.07
N LEU A 42 5.33 -16.49 0.25
CA LEU A 42 4.95 -15.43 -0.67
C LEU A 42 5.59 -15.58 -2.05
N GLN A 43 6.83 -16.08 -2.13
CA GLN A 43 7.51 -16.28 -3.40
C GLN A 43 6.91 -17.45 -4.21
N PRO A 44 6.73 -18.65 -3.64
CA PRO A 44 5.98 -19.72 -4.29
C PRO A 44 4.56 -19.30 -4.71
N LEU A 45 3.83 -18.60 -3.83
CA LEU A 45 2.49 -18.08 -4.14
C LEU A 45 2.51 -17.14 -5.36
N LYS A 46 3.48 -16.22 -5.43
CA LYS A 46 3.66 -15.33 -6.58
C LYS A 46 4.01 -16.11 -7.86
N ASN A 47 4.91 -17.09 -7.76
CA ASN A 47 5.30 -17.93 -8.90
C ASN A 47 4.15 -18.84 -9.39
N ALA A 48 3.18 -19.16 -8.54
CA ALA A 48 2.00 -19.94 -8.91
C ALA A 48 1.07 -19.18 -9.87
N GLN A 49 1.05 -17.83 -9.80
CA GLN A 49 0.31 -16.98 -10.73
C GLN A 49 0.72 -17.25 -12.19
N ASP A 50 2.02 -17.32 -12.46
CA ASP A 50 2.57 -17.57 -13.80
C ASP A 50 2.17 -18.95 -14.35
N ASN A 51 1.83 -19.88 -13.45
CA ASN A 51 1.38 -21.22 -13.77
C ASN A 51 -0.16 -21.38 -13.74
N GLY A 52 -0.90 -20.27 -13.60
CA GLY A 52 -2.36 -20.24 -13.56
C GLY A 52 -2.98 -20.91 -12.32
N GLY A 53 -2.22 -21.00 -11.23
CA GLY A 53 -2.49 -21.92 -10.14
C GLY A 53 -2.78 -21.27 -8.79
N ALA A 54 -3.80 -21.83 -8.13
CA ALA A 54 -3.95 -21.84 -6.69
C ALA A 54 -2.71 -22.39 -5.99
N PHE A 55 -2.32 -21.80 -4.85
CA PHE A 55 -1.22 -22.27 -4.03
C PHE A 55 -1.73 -22.67 -2.64
N ASP A 56 -1.30 -23.83 -2.15
CA ASP A 56 -1.63 -24.31 -0.81
C ASP A 56 -0.60 -23.79 0.21
N MET A 57 -1.04 -22.86 1.06
CA MET A 57 -0.17 -22.24 2.07
C MET A 57 0.26 -23.22 3.17
N ASP A 58 -0.50 -24.28 3.43
CA ASP A 58 -0.20 -25.25 4.50
C ASP A 58 0.92 -26.22 4.08
N GLU A 59 0.91 -26.65 2.81
CA GLU A 59 2.02 -27.43 2.24
C GLU A 59 3.34 -26.64 2.32
N CYS A 60 3.28 -25.36 1.99
CA CYS A 60 4.43 -24.49 2.07
C CYS A 60 4.91 -24.23 3.50
N LEU A 61 3.98 -24.06 4.45
CA LEU A 61 4.32 -23.94 5.87
C LEU A 61 5.10 -25.18 6.34
N THR A 62 4.70 -26.37 5.90
CA THR A 62 5.37 -27.64 6.20
C THR A 62 6.79 -27.68 5.62
N ALA A 63 6.97 -27.20 4.38
CA ALA A 63 8.26 -27.13 3.72
C ALA A 63 9.26 -26.16 4.38
N HIS A 64 8.79 -25.24 5.21
CA HIS A 64 9.61 -24.25 5.92
C HIS A 64 9.51 -24.36 7.44
N ALA A 65 9.07 -25.50 7.97
CA ALA A 65 8.83 -25.69 9.40
C ALA A 65 10.09 -25.53 10.27
N ASP A 66 11.29 -25.66 9.69
CA ASP A 66 12.59 -25.52 10.34
C ASP A 66 13.11 -24.06 10.36
N ILE A 67 12.44 -23.14 9.67
CA ILE A 67 12.84 -21.73 9.58
C ILE A 67 12.03 -20.90 10.59
N GLU A 68 12.73 -20.19 11.47
CA GLU A 68 12.10 -19.37 12.51
C GLU A 68 11.43 -18.12 11.92
N VAL A 69 10.17 -17.87 12.28
CA VAL A 69 9.44 -16.63 12.01
C VAL A 69 9.48 -15.71 13.23
N LYS A 70 9.89 -14.46 13.02
CA LYS A 70 9.96 -13.44 14.08
C LYS A 70 8.92 -12.35 13.85
N ARG A 71 8.31 -11.85 14.93
CA ARG A 71 7.45 -10.66 14.86
C ARG A 71 8.31 -9.39 14.86
N THR A 72 8.00 -8.45 13.98
CA THR A 72 8.63 -7.14 13.96
C THR A 72 7.90 -6.18 14.92
N PRO A 73 8.54 -5.11 15.42
CA PRO A 73 7.92 -4.16 16.36
C PRO A 73 6.66 -3.48 15.82
N ASP A 74 6.55 -3.36 14.50
CA ASP A 74 5.42 -2.76 13.80
C ASP A 74 4.31 -3.77 13.44
N GLY A 75 4.41 -5.02 13.91
CA GLY A 75 3.37 -6.04 13.76
C GLY A 75 3.48 -6.92 12.51
N GLY A 76 4.62 -6.89 11.81
CA GLY A 76 4.93 -7.78 10.70
C GLY A 76 5.54 -9.11 11.12
N TYR A 77 5.73 -9.99 10.13
CA TYR A 77 6.28 -11.34 10.24
C TYR A 77 7.50 -11.44 9.34
N PHE A 78 8.66 -11.66 9.95
CA PHE A 78 9.96 -11.74 9.32
C PHE A 78 10.44 -13.19 9.24
N ALA A 79 10.97 -13.58 8.09
CA ALA A 79 11.75 -14.82 7.95
C ALA A 79 13.00 -14.57 7.11
N LYS A 80 14.14 -15.12 7.56
CA LYS A 80 15.39 -15.08 6.79
C LYS A 80 15.39 -16.22 5.77
N ARG A 81 15.87 -15.96 4.56
CA ARG A 81 16.08 -17.02 3.57
C ARG A 81 17.25 -17.92 3.98
N PRO A 82 17.19 -19.22 3.70
CA PRO A 82 18.34 -20.12 3.82
C PRO A 82 19.54 -19.57 3.02
N VAL A 83 20.74 -19.89 3.47
CA VAL A 83 21.95 -19.62 2.67
C VAL A 83 22.01 -20.58 1.47
N ASP A 84 22.72 -20.19 0.40
CA ASP A 84 23.00 -21.12 -0.70
C ASP A 84 24.05 -22.18 -0.30
N LEU A 85 24.41 -23.04 -1.26
CA LEU A 85 25.37 -24.13 -1.04
C LEU A 85 26.78 -23.61 -0.70
N GLU A 86 27.08 -22.38 -1.10
CA GLU A 86 28.30 -21.65 -0.85
C GLU A 86 28.27 -20.89 0.48
N GLY A 87 27.15 -20.92 1.22
CA GLY A 87 26.97 -20.23 2.50
C GLY A 87 26.63 -18.74 2.36
N THR A 88 26.30 -18.28 1.16
CA THR A 88 25.97 -16.88 0.86
C THR A 88 24.55 -16.54 1.33
N PRO A 89 24.36 -15.43 2.06
CA PRO A 89 23.04 -14.96 2.47
C PRO A 89 22.12 -14.64 1.29
N GLN A 90 20.95 -15.26 1.25
CA GLN A 90 19.95 -15.04 0.18
C GLN A 90 18.96 -13.92 0.48
N GLY A 91 19.07 -13.28 1.66
CA GLY A 91 18.23 -12.16 2.09
C GLY A 91 17.08 -12.58 3.02
N TYR A 92 15.95 -11.86 2.97
CA TYR A 92 14.81 -12.06 3.88
C TYR A 92 13.49 -11.56 3.30
N VAL A 93 12.39 -12.03 3.87
CA VAL A 93 11.04 -11.53 3.59
C VAL A 93 10.39 -11.05 4.89
N VAL A 94 9.73 -9.91 4.83
CA VAL A 94 8.79 -9.45 5.85
C VAL A 94 7.44 -9.22 5.19
N TYR A 95 6.36 -9.64 5.84
CA TYR A 95 5.05 -9.12 5.50
C TYR A 95 4.32 -8.60 6.72
N LYS A 96 3.44 -7.63 6.52
CA LYS A 96 2.54 -7.08 7.53
C LYS A 96 1.11 -7.14 7.00
N PRO A 97 0.19 -7.83 7.70
CA PRO A 97 -1.22 -7.80 7.39
C PRO A 97 -1.78 -6.37 7.37
N ILE A 98 -2.54 -6.02 6.34
CA ILE A 98 -3.23 -4.72 6.23
C ILE A 98 -4.71 -4.89 6.54
N GLY A 99 -5.35 -5.87 5.91
CA GLY A 99 -6.77 -6.14 6.09
C GLY A 99 -7.36 -6.98 4.95
N THR A 100 -8.64 -7.31 5.07
CA THR A 100 -9.36 -8.04 4.02
C THR A 100 -10.48 -7.20 3.42
N LEU A 101 -10.74 -7.42 2.13
CA LEU A 101 -11.87 -6.87 1.38
C LEU A 101 -12.80 -8.01 0.99
N ASP A 102 -14.09 -7.81 1.22
CA ASP A 102 -15.18 -8.74 0.91
C ASP A 102 -14.95 -10.17 1.42
N ARG A 103 -14.12 -10.30 2.47
CA ARG A 103 -13.65 -11.57 3.03
C ARG A 103 -12.98 -12.51 2.02
N SER A 104 -12.61 -12.03 0.84
CA SER A 104 -12.01 -12.84 -0.21
C SER A 104 -10.66 -12.30 -0.67
N MET A 105 -10.37 -11.02 -0.49
CA MET A 105 -9.09 -10.43 -0.85
C MET A 105 -8.31 -10.04 0.40
N GLU A 106 -7.08 -10.51 0.51
CA GLU A 106 -6.12 -10.21 1.57
C GLU A 106 -5.12 -9.18 1.06
N LEU A 107 -4.91 -8.12 1.83
CA LEU A 107 -3.92 -7.08 1.53
C LEU A 107 -2.74 -7.19 2.50
N LEU A 108 -1.52 -7.26 1.96
CA LEU A 108 -0.29 -7.39 2.74
C LEU A 108 0.73 -6.35 2.31
N LEU A 109 1.36 -5.65 3.25
CA LEU A 109 2.59 -4.91 2.95
C LEU A 109 3.76 -5.89 3.00
N VAL A 110 4.49 -6.05 1.91
CA VAL A 110 5.61 -6.99 1.78
C VAL A 110 6.90 -6.21 1.56
N HIS A 111 7.92 -6.54 2.35
CA HIS A 111 9.30 -6.12 2.14
C HIS A 111 10.15 -7.35 1.78
N ASP A 112 10.68 -7.37 0.58
CA ASP A 112 11.46 -8.49 0.06
C ASP A 112 12.90 -8.06 -0.27
N LYS A 113 13.87 -8.56 0.50
CA LYS A 113 15.30 -8.41 0.20
C LYS A 113 15.82 -9.68 -0.45
N SER A 114 16.15 -9.61 -1.74
CA SER A 114 16.80 -10.71 -2.48
C SER A 114 18.33 -10.70 -2.30
N ALA A 115 18.98 -11.80 -2.67
CA ALA A 115 20.43 -11.87 -2.79
C ALA A 115 20.94 -10.78 -3.74
N GLY A 116 22.00 -10.08 -3.35
CA GLY A 116 22.61 -8.99 -4.14
C GLY A 116 21.83 -7.67 -4.15
N SER A 117 20.60 -7.61 -3.61
CA SER A 117 19.89 -6.34 -3.45
C SER A 117 20.47 -5.52 -2.30
N GLU A 118 20.78 -4.25 -2.54
CA GLU A 118 21.24 -3.34 -1.48
C GLU A 118 20.12 -3.11 -0.45
N PHE A 119 18.87 -3.00 -0.92
CA PHE A 119 17.69 -2.66 -0.13
C PHE A 119 16.50 -3.57 -0.45
N PRO A 120 15.59 -3.82 0.50
CA PRO A 120 14.36 -4.56 0.22
C PRO A 120 13.45 -3.81 -0.75
N ASP A 121 12.83 -4.54 -1.65
CA ASP A 121 11.69 -4.08 -2.45
C ASP A 121 10.43 -4.04 -1.57
N ALA A 122 9.62 -3.00 -1.69
CA ALA A 122 8.44 -2.78 -0.85
C ALA A 122 7.19 -2.64 -1.72
N SER A 123 6.20 -3.51 -1.51
CA SER A 123 4.97 -3.53 -2.29
C SER A 123 3.78 -4.01 -1.47
N VAL A 124 2.58 -3.58 -1.85
CA VAL A 124 1.33 -4.11 -1.27
C VAL A 124 0.84 -5.25 -2.15
N TYR A 125 0.79 -6.47 -1.63
CA TYR A 125 0.26 -7.63 -2.31
C TYR A 125 -1.25 -7.71 -2.15
N VAL A 126 -1.93 -8.11 -3.22
CA VAL A 126 -3.36 -8.42 -3.25
C VAL A 126 -3.49 -9.92 -3.53
N ILE A 127 -4.02 -10.65 -2.55
CA ILE A 127 -4.09 -12.11 -2.56
C ILE A 127 -5.56 -12.53 -2.47
N GLY A 128 -6.02 -13.40 -3.36
CA GLY A 128 -7.35 -14.00 -3.33
C GLY A 128 -7.38 -15.24 -2.44
N ARG A 129 -8.41 -15.35 -1.61
CA ARG A 129 -8.80 -16.58 -0.90
C ARG A 129 -9.65 -17.44 -1.81
N LEU A 130 -9.30 -18.70 -1.94
CA LEU A 130 -10.06 -19.63 -2.75
C LEU A 130 -11.24 -20.20 -1.95
N PRO A 131 -12.46 -20.18 -2.52
CA PRO A 131 -13.63 -20.69 -1.84
C PRO A 131 -13.52 -22.21 -1.63
N GLY A 132 -13.89 -22.67 -0.44
CA GLY A 132 -13.87 -24.10 -0.09
C GLY A 132 -12.50 -24.65 0.33
N THR A 133 -11.42 -23.86 0.24
CA THR A 133 -10.07 -24.26 0.66
C THR A 133 -9.51 -23.24 1.67
N PRO A 134 -9.46 -23.56 2.98
CA PRO A 134 -8.98 -22.61 3.99
C PRO A 134 -7.56 -22.09 3.76
N SER A 135 -6.67 -22.93 3.23
CA SER A 135 -5.26 -22.62 2.96
C SER A 135 -4.99 -22.17 1.52
N GLY A 136 -5.95 -22.35 0.61
CA GLY A 136 -5.79 -22.04 -0.81
C GLY A 136 -5.76 -20.54 -1.06
N ARG A 137 -4.72 -20.07 -1.73
CA ARG A 137 -4.51 -18.66 -2.09
C ARG A 137 -4.15 -18.51 -3.56
N ASP A 138 -4.51 -17.36 -4.11
CA ASP A 138 -4.12 -16.94 -5.46
C ASP A 138 -3.47 -15.55 -5.39
N PHE A 139 -2.34 -15.36 -6.06
CA PHE A 139 -1.70 -14.07 -6.14
C PHE A 139 -2.33 -13.27 -7.29
N LEU A 140 -3.05 -12.20 -6.95
CA LEU A 140 -3.80 -11.44 -7.95
C LEU A 140 -2.94 -10.33 -8.56
N THR A 141 -2.35 -9.50 -7.70
CA THR A 141 -1.54 -8.37 -8.14
C THR A 141 -0.71 -7.78 -7.01
N ARG A 142 0.12 -6.78 -7.33
CA ARG A 142 0.83 -5.95 -6.38
C ARG A 142 0.73 -4.47 -6.74
N ILE A 143 0.63 -3.63 -5.72
CA ILE A 143 0.79 -2.18 -5.82
C ILE A 143 2.22 -1.87 -5.41
N GLU A 144 3.01 -1.44 -6.38
CA GLU A 144 4.43 -1.14 -6.19
C GLU A 144 4.63 0.36 -6.01
N ALA A 145 5.61 0.73 -5.18
CA ALA A 145 6.22 2.04 -5.30
C ALA A 145 7.49 1.92 -6.15
N GLN A 146 7.66 2.76 -7.16
CA GLN A 146 8.89 2.73 -7.98
C GLN A 146 10.10 3.39 -7.29
N GLY A 147 9.93 3.84 -6.05
CA GLY A 147 10.96 4.47 -5.24
C GLY A 147 11.70 3.49 -4.35
N ASN A 148 12.95 3.81 -4.00
CA ASN A 148 13.75 3.02 -3.07
C ASN A 148 14.01 3.81 -1.79
N ARG A 149 13.74 3.21 -0.62
CA ARG A 149 13.88 3.85 0.71
C ARG A 149 13.27 5.26 0.71
N CYS A 150 14.06 6.30 0.99
CA CYS A 150 13.61 7.69 1.07
C CYS A 150 13.26 8.30 -0.29
N ASN A 151 13.52 7.62 -1.41
CA ASN A 151 13.19 8.13 -2.74
C ASN A 151 11.83 7.60 -3.21
N GLY A 152 10.84 7.54 -2.32
CA GLY A 152 9.49 7.07 -2.62
C GLY A 152 9.21 5.60 -2.29
N GLY A 153 10.03 4.92 -1.49
CA GLY A 153 9.76 3.55 -1.07
C GLY A 153 8.63 3.47 -0.04
N ILE A 154 7.81 2.41 -0.09
CA ILE A 154 6.68 2.23 0.84
C ILE A 154 7.19 2.07 2.27
N GLN A 155 6.71 2.91 3.17
CA GLN A 155 6.92 2.77 4.61
C GLN A 155 5.80 1.98 5.28
N SER A 156 4.56 2.31 4.92
CA SER A 156 3.38 1.80 5.61
C SER A 156 2.20 1.75 4.64
N ALA A 157 1.24 0.87 4.93
CA ALA A 157 -0.02 0.83 4.23
C ALA A 157 -1.13 0.49 5.23
N ARG A 158 -2.32 1.08 5.04
CA ARG A 158 -3.51 0.84 5.86
C ARG A 158 -4.77 0.88 5.01
N LEU A 159 -5.68 -0.03 5.29
CA LEU A 159 -7.02 -0.02 4.71
C LEU A 159 -7.91 0.85 5.59
N VAL A 160 -8.42 1.96 5.05
CA VAL A 160 -9.23 2.93 5.79
C VAL A 160 -10.73 2.66 5.62
N SER A 161 -11.10 2.13 4.47
CA SER A 161 -12.45 1.64 4.17
C SER A 161 -12.38 0.55 3.10
N GLU A 162 -13.51 -0.06 2.77
CA GLU A 162 -13.70 -0.98 1.65
C GLU A 162 -13.28 -0.39 0.29
N ALA A 163 -13.29 0.94 0.18
CA ALA A 163 -12.92 1.65 -1.03
C ALA A 163 -11.52 2.26 -0.98
N ILE A 164 -10.94 2.47 0.21
CA ILE A 164 -9.76 3.33 0.35
C ILE A 164 -8.61 2.60 1.01
N LEU A 165 -7.54 2.42 0.24
CA LEU A 165 -6.21 2.02 0.70
C LEU A 165 -5.31 3.26 0.75
N GLU A 166 -4.67 3.50 1.89
CA GLU A 166 -3.66 4.54 2.04
C GLU A 166 -2.27 3.89 2.14
N VAL A 167 -1.32 4.45 1.39
CA VAL A 167 0.07 4.01 1.36
C VAL A 167 0.96 5.21 1.65
N ASP A 168 1.76 5.10 2.71
CA ASP A 168 2.73 6.11 3.10
C ASP A 168 4.06 5.80 2.42
N LEU A 169 4.52 6.72 1.57
CA LEU A 169 5.79 6.64 0.86
C LEU A 169 6.83 7.49 1.58
N ASN A 170 8.01 6.95 1.88
CA ASN A 170 9.11 7.76 2.41
C ASN A 170 9.58 8.76 1.35
N VAL A 171 9.88 9.98 1.78
CA VAL A 171 10.39 11.04 0.89
C VAL A 171 11.66 11.69 1.43
N ASN A 172 12.56 12.02 0.52
CA ASN A 172 13.68 12.93 0.71
C ASN A 172 13.32 14.30 0.08
N PRO A 173 14.11 15.35 0.33
CA PRO A 173 13.86 16.68 -0.23
C PRO A 173 13.66 16.70 -1.75
N ALA A 174 14.53 16.00 -2.50
CA ALA A 174 14.46 15.96 -3.96
C ALA A 174 13.17 15.31 -4.48
N THR A 175 12.79 14.18 -3.88
CA THR A 175 11.60 13.39 -4.23
C THR A 175 10.34 14.18 -3.92
N LEU A 176 10.28 14.79 -2.74
CA LEU A 176 9.16 15.62 -2.31
C LEU A 176 8.93 16.78 -3.29
N MET A 177 9.99 17.48 -3.69
CA MET A 177 9.88 18.61 -4.62
C MET A 177 9.57 18.20 -6.07
N SER A 178 9.88 16.95 -6.45
CA SER A 178 9.55 16.46 -7.78
C SER A 178 8.04 16.28 -8.02
N LEU A 179 7.24 16.13 -6.95
CA LEU A 179 5.78 15.99 -7.00
C LEU A 179 5.07 17.24 -7.55
N LEU A 180 5.75 18.39 -7.52
CA LEU A 180 5.15 19.70 -7.79
C LEU A 180 5.45 20.22 -9.20
N LYS A 181 6.20 19.47 -10.00
CA LYS A 181 6.51 19.90 -11.37
C LYS A 181 5.24 19.83 -12.23
N PRO A 182 4.83 20.93 -12.90
CA PRO A 182 3.75 20.87 -13.88
C PRO A 182 4.13 19.86 -14.97
N GLY A 183 3.28 18.85 -15.16
CA GLY A 183 3.58 17.68 -16.00
C GLY A 183 3.78 16.37 -15.23
N PHE A 184 3.82 16.40 -13.90
CA PHE A 184 3.44 15.25 -13.07
C PHE A 184 1.92 15.09 -13.14
N GLU A 185 1.40 14.85 -14.35
CA GLU A 185 -0.02 14.65 -14.57
C GLU A 185 -0.45 13.46 -13.72
N GLN A 186 -1.50 13.68 -12.93
CA GLN A 186 -2.41 12.64 -12.42
C GLN A 186 -3.06 11.91 -13.62
N THR A 187 -2.27 11.25 -14.47
CA THR A 187 -2.73 10.53 -15.68
C THR A 187 -3.44 9.24 -15.32
N GLY A 188 -4.49 9.35 -14.52
CA GLY A 188 -5.69 8.57 -14.75
C GLY A 188 -6.39 9.11 -15.99
N THR A 189 -5.85 8.82 -17.18
CA THR A 189 -6.58 8.57 -18.45
C THR A 189 -5.60 8.54 -19.63
N THR A 190 -4.90 7.42 -19.83
CA THR A 190 -4.72 6.92 -21.19
C THR A 190 -5.11 5.45 -21.20
N ARG A 191 -6.02 5.10 -22.11
CA ARG A 191 -6.47 3.72 -22.38
C ARG A 191 -5.30 2.91 -22.93
N GLY A 192 -4.39 2.48 -22.06
CA GLY A 192 -3.53 1.33 -22.28
C GLY A 192 -4.19 0.12 -21.61
N LYS A 193 -4.52 -0.92 -22.36
CA LYS A 193 -4.83 -2.22 -21.75
C LYS A 193 -3.57 -2.70 -21.02
N GLY A 194 -3.59 -2.68 -19.69
CA GLY A 194 -2.58 -3.29 -18.82
C GLY A 194 -1.82 -2.31 -17.92
N GLY A 195 -1.91 -2.55 -16.60
CA GLY A 195 -1.00 -2.00 -15.59
C GLY A 195 -1.58 -0.89 -14.72
N LEU A 196 -1.82 -1.20 -13.44
CA LEU A 196 -2.04 -0.23 -12.37
C LEU A 196 -0.96 0.86 -12.43
N SER A 197 -1.37 2.11 -12.58
CA SER A 197 -0.54 3.26 -12.88
C SER A 197 0.56 3.48 -11.83
N THR A 198 1.77 3.02 -12.15
CA THR A 198 2.94 3.18 -11.29
C THR A 198 3.44 4.62 -11.33
N LEU A 199 3.34 5.33 -10.20
CA LEU A 199 3.95 6.66 -10.04
C LEU A 199 5.47 6.50 -9.90
N SER A 200 6.20 7.10 -10.83
CA SER A 200 7.66 7.08 -10.89
C SER A 200 8.21 8.43 -10.41
N LEU A 201 9.00 8.44 -9.33
CA LEU A 201 9.65 9.64 -8.80
C LEU A 201 11.17 9.53 -8.96
N LYS A 202 11.73 9.97 -10.09
CA LYS A 202 13.16 10.31 -10.17
C LYS A 202 13.45 11.46 -11.14
N PRO A 203 13.95 12.58 -10.62
CA PRO A 203 15.00 13.32 -11.31
C PRO A 203 16.16 13.75 -10.40
N ILE A 204 17.30 14.09 -11.03
CA ILE A 204 18.50 14.67 -10.43
C ILE A 204 18.19 16.12 -10.00
N SER A 205 18.47 16.45 -8.74
CA SER A 205 18.12 17.75 -8.13
C SER A 205 19.30 18.28 -7.28
N THR A 206 19.32 19.60 -7.02
CA THR A 206 20.26 20.25 -6.07
C THR A 206 19.94 19.93 -4.61
N LEU A 207 18.74 19.44 -4.31
CA LEU A 207 18.34 18.97 -2.98
C LEU A 207 18.80 17.53 -2.75
N ASP A 208 18.94 17.14 -1.47
CA ASP A 208 19.40 15.81 -1.08
C ASP A 208 18.54 14.73 -1.75
N ASN A 209 19.20 13.94 -2.61
CA ASN A 209 18.61 12.84 -3.34
C ASN A 209 19.11 11.47 -2.84
N ARG A 210 19.82 11.45 -1.70
CA ARG A 210 20.30 10.19 -1.13
C ARG A 210 19.11 9.36 -0.65
N PRO A 211 19.05 8.07 -1.01
CA PRO A 211 17.96 7.17 -0.59
C PRO A 211 17.97 6.89 0.91
N THR A 212 18.98 7.35 1.65
CA THR A 212 19.13 7.10 3.09
C THR A 212 18.63 8.25 3.97
N THR A 213 18.39 9.43 3.40
CA THR A 213 18.01 10.64 4.16
C THR A 213 16.51 10.89 4.00
N CYS A 214 15.70 10.35 4.92
CA CYS A 214 14.25 10.54 4.88
C CYS A 214 13.89 11.80 5.68
N ILE A 215 13.11 12.69 5.09
CA ILE A 215 12.60 13.89 5.77
C ILE A 215 11.13 13.76 6.17
N GLY A 216 10.46 12.69 5.73
CA GLY A 216 9.04 12.50 5.98
C GLY A 216 8.42 11.42 5.13
N THR A 217 7.10 11.50 5.06
CA THR A 217 6.23 10.65 4.23
C THR A 217 5.27 11.47 3.39
N LEU A 218 4.89 10.89 2.26
CA LEU A 218 3.77 11.31 1.44
C LEU A 218 2.72 10.21 1.48
N THR A 219 1.50 10.53 1.90
CA THR A 219 0.38 9.59 1.87
C THR A 219 -0.30 9.64 0.52
N LYS A 220 -0.31 8.50 -0.16
CA LYS A 220 -1.05 8.25 -1.39
C LYS A 220 -2.29 7.42 -1.08
N THR A 221 -3.43 7.88 -1.58
CA THR A 221 -4.73 7.24 -1.45
C THR A 221 -5.06 6.54 -2.76
N TYR A 222 -5.49 5.29 -2.68
CA TYR A 222 -6.00 4.48 -3.78
C TYR A 222 -7.49 4.21 -3.54
N ASP A 223 -8.34 4.77 -4.39
CA ASP A 223 -9.76 4.42 -4.49
C ASP A 223 -9.87 3.11 -5.28
N LEU A 224 -10.04 2.01 -4.57
CA LEU A 224 -10.08 0.64 -5.09
C LEU A 224 -11.31 0.37 -5.95
N ILE A 225 -12.38 1.16 -5.78
CA ILE A 225 -13.63 1.02 -6.54
C ILE A 225 -13.55 1.82 -7.84
N LYS A 226 -13.10 3.08 -7.75
CA LYS A 226 -13.03 3.99 -8.91
C LYS A 226 -11.72 3.87 -9.68
N ASN A 227 -10.76 3.07 -9.17
CA ASN A 227 -9.41 2.96 -9.69
C ASN A 227 -8.77 4.34 -9.88
N LYS A 228 -8.85 5.17 -8.83
CA LYS A 228 -8.30 6.53 -8.82
C LYS A 228 -7.26 6.66 -7.73
N GLU A 229 -6.24 7.46 -8.01
CA GLU A 229 -5.16 7.73 -7.08
C GLU A 229 -5.09 9.22 -6.79
N SER A 230 -4.80 9.57 -5.54
CA SER A 230 -4.59 10.95 -5.13
C SER A 230 -3.56 11.03 -4.01
N TYR A 231 -2.97 12.20 -3.82
CA TYR A 231 -2.19 12.48 -2.62
C TYR A 231 -3.07 13.15 -1.57
N ALA A 232 -2.86 12.79 -0.31
CA ALA A 232 -3.71 13.26 0.79
C ALA A 232 -2.97 14.27 1.68
N TRP A 233 -1.76 13.93 2.11
CA TRP A 233 -0.93 14.79 2.96
C TRP A 233 0.55 14.43 2.91
N VAL A 234 1.37 15.40 3.29
CA VAL A 234 2.81 15.26 3.51
C VAL A 234 3.08 15.38 5.00
N LYS A 235 3.76 14.41 5.60
CA LYS A 235 4.15 14.44 7.00
C LYS A 235 5.66 14.46 7.13
N PHE A 236 6.20 15.51 7.75
CA PHE A 236 7.63 15.64 7.99
C PHE A 236 8.05 14.92 9.28
N PHE A 237 9.23 14.30 9.25
CA PHE A 237 9.90 13.81 10.45
C PHE A 237 10.60 14.99 11.12
N LYS A 238 10.35 15.15 12.42
CA LYS A 238 10.86 16.29 13.19
C LYS A 238 12.34 16.14 13.57
N GLU A 239 12.96 15.01 13.25
CA GLU A 239 14.32 14.69 13.65
C GLU A 239 15.34 15.26 12.66
N GLY A 240 16.03 16.31 13.14
CA GLY A 240 17.38 16.67 12.73
C GLY A 240 17.61 16.79 11.24
N THR A 241 17.12 17.88 10.64
CA THR A 241 17.73 18.41 9.41
C THR A 241 19.22 18.55 9.68
N LEU A 242 20.00 17.62 9.13
CA LEU A 242 21.46 17.66 9.11
C LEU A 242 21.90 19.07 8.71
N ILE A 243 23.01 19.55 9.26
CA ILE A 243 23.61 20.80 8.79
C ILE A 243 24.08 20.56 7.36
N ALA A 244 23.22 20.87 6.39
CA ALA A 244 23.56 20.77 4.99
C ALA A 244 24.68 21.78 4.68
N VAL A 245 25.66 21.38 3.88
CA VAL A 245 26.72 22.29 3.42
C VAL A 245 26.24 23.14 2.25
N GLU A 246 25.26 22.64 1.50
CA GLU A 246 24.79 23.25 0.27
C GLU A 246 23.75 24.36 0.57
N PRO A 247 23.95 25.60 0.08
CA PRO A 247 23.09 26.74 0.41
C PRO A 247 21.61 26.59 0.05
N TYR A 248 21.29 25.94 -1.08
CA TYR A 248 19.90 25.69 -1.48
C TYR A 248 19.19 24.71 -0.53
N GLN A 249 19.90 23.66 -0.07
CA GLN A 249 19.42 22.72 0.94
C GLN A 249 19.28 23.38 2.31
N GLN A 250 20.22 24.25 2.72
CA GLN A 250 20.08 25.02 3.96
C GLN A 250 18.82 25.89 3.95
N CYS A 251 18.53 26.52 2.82
CA CYS A 251 17.32 27.32 2.66
C CYS A 251 16.04 26.45 2.75
N PHE A 252 16.04 25.27 2.12
CA PHE A 252 14.95 24.29 2.28
C PHE A 252 14.75 23.89 3.74
N ASP A 253 15.82 23.52 4.45
CA ASP A 253 15.76 23.07 5.85
C ASP A 253 15.22 24.18 6.77
N GLN A 254 15.63 25.42 6.52
CA GLN A 254 15.15 26.60 7.26
C GLN A 254 13.66 26.86 6.98
N LEU A 255 13.22 26.76 5.74
CA LEU A 255 11.79 26.89 5.40
C LEU A 255 10.94 25.79 6.03
N VAL A 256 11.41 24.53 6.04
CA VAL A 256 10.71 23.44 6.74
C VAL A 256 10.55 23.79 8.21
N LYS A 257 11.62 24.26 8.86
CA LYS A 257 11.61 24.66 10.27
C LYS A 257 10.62 25.79 10.57
N ASP A 258 10.50 26.77 9.68
CA ASP A 258 9.66 27.95 9.91
C ASP A 258 8.18 27.71 9.54
N PHE A 259 7.93 26.94 8.49
CA PHE A 259 6.60 26.70 7.95
C PHE A 259 5.90 25.48 8.57
N VAL A 260 6.65 24.39 8.84
CA VAL A 260 6.09 23.11 9.28
C VAL A 260 5.96 23.08 10.81
N LYS A 261 4.81 23.53 11.30
CA LYS A 261 4.45 23.49 12.73
C LYS A 261 3.85 22.13 13.12
N PRO A 262 3.87 21.74 14.41
CA PRO A 262 3.14 20.57 14.89
C PRO A 262 1.67 20.58 14.43
N PRO A 263 1.11 19.47 13.89
CA PRO A 263 1.58 18.08 13.94
C PRO A 263 2.57 17.68 12.82
N SER A 264 3.22 18.64 12.18
CA SER A 264 4.20 18.44 11.09
C SER A 264 3.60 17.72 9.88
N THR A 265 2.30 17.88 9.68
CA THR A 265 1.54 17.33 8.56
C THR A 265 0.94 18.49 7.79
N LEU A 266 1.15 18.52 6.49
CA LEU A 266 0.57 19.48 5.55
C LEU A 266 -0.40 18.74 4.63
N SER A 267 -1.57 19.33 4.40
CA SER A 267 -2.42 18.96 3.27
C SER A 267 -1.73 19.30 1.95
N ILE A 268 -2.22 18.75 0.83
CA ILE A 268 -1.64 19.03 -0.49
C ILE A 268 -1.67 20.52 -0.84
N PRO A 269 -2.77 21.28 -0.61
CA PRO A 269 -2.76 22.72 -0.85
C PRO A 269 -1.76 23.50 0.02
N GLU A 270 -1.60 23.12 1.30
CA GLU A 270 -0.58 23.73 2.16
C GLU A 270 0.84 23.42 1.69
N PHE A 271 1.04 22.21 1.16
CA PHE A 271 2.31 21.80 0.58
C PHE A 271 2.61 22.55 -0.74
N GLU A 272 1.61 22.84 -1.58
CA GLU A 272 1.76 23.70 -2.76
C GLU A 272 2.17 25.13 -2.37
N VAL A 273 1.61 25.68 -1.28
CA VAL A 273 2.04 26.98 -0.73
C VAL A 273 3.48 26.92 -0.25
N PHE A 274 3.86 25.87 0.50
CA PHE A 274 5.25 25.67 0.93
C PHE A 274 6.21 25.60 -0.27
N ALA A 275 5.83 24.91 -1.34
CA ALA A 275 6.63 24.79 -2.55
C ALA A 275 6.84 26.12 -3.26
N GLN A 276 5.79 26.94 -3.32
CA GLN A 276 5.85 28.28 -3.89
C GLN A 276 6.82 29.16 -3.09
N LEU A 277 6.75 29.10 -1.76
CA LEU A 277 7.70 29.81 -0.88
C LEU A 277 9.15 29.36 -1.10
N LEU A 278 9.39 28.05 -1.26
CA LEU A 278 10.71 27.53 -1.60
C LEU A 278 11.24 28.09 -2.91
N GLU A 279 10.42 28.13 -3.97
CA GLU A 279 10.83 28.71 -5.25
C GLU A 279 11.04 30.23 -5.17
N ASP A 280 10.25 30.95 -4.38
CA ASP A 280 10.36 32.41 -4.27
C ASP A 280 11.55 32.87 -3.40
N GLU A 281 11.86 32.10 -2.34
CA GLU A 281 12.90 32.42 -1.37
C GLU A 281 14.24 31.77 -1.72
N CYS A 282 14.25 30.49 -2.09
CA CYS A 282 15.48 29.71 -2.24
C CYS A 282 16.00 29.64 -3.67
N LYS A 283 15.17 29.80 -4.71
CA LYS A 283 15.64 29.69 -6.12
C LYS A 283 16.68 30.73 -6.49
N LYS A 284 16.69 31.89 -5.80
CA LYS A 284 17.69 32.95 -5.97
C LYS A 284 19.09 32.54 -5.50
N ILE A 285 19.19 31.40 -4.79
CA ILE A 285 20.41 30.87 -4.16
C ILE A 285 21.01 29.72 -5.01
N LYS A 286 20.31 29.26 -6.07
CA LYS A 286 20.80 28.25 -7.03
C LYS A 286 21.96 28.74 -7.90
#